data_AF-A0A369J7N9-F1
#
_entry.id   AF-A0A369J7N9-F1
#
_cell.length_a   1.000
_cell.length_b   1.000
_cell.length_c   1.000
_cell.angle_alpha   90.00
_cell.angle_beta   90.00
_cell.angle_gamma   90.00
#
_symmetry.space_group_name_H-M   'P 1'
#
loop_
_entity.id
_entity.type
_entity.pdbx_description
1 polymer ?
#
loop_
_entity_poly.entity_id
_entity_poly.type
_entity_poly.pdbx_seq_one_letter_code
_entity_poly.pdbx_strand_id
1 'polypeptide(L)'
;MPHHALKNEDILREIFMHLSPAAPRKILIFVKFDALHRATLLNAALSCRSFHNPALDVLWRTMDDITNLFRILPAFYKLDEIYVKDVTRLLFIQLTLLPPQVLDGPISEEDWSRFDMYARRIRQLIFVDIEADPTVYTRMTWLKKSAPLLPCLTSLSAAPLGPGMLSLLSPTLRTVRISAPSIQNYPVVWVALEVLTDAERFPYLEELFVQSSLTAPSLLSFPRITNLRDLTILEGVNDLGIFTTLSALRRLTSLRIEFEEPSSFVTQPDASSIAFPSLETLSLAVEIRYVIPLLQVLPSNVLQNLGITAGLGVANNSREKLNWSRIFETITSKFSNSLKSLRVMPDDVVMHQTPSNDFRIFEPLLDIHGLEVAEFRWFAWMLFSDEEYGKIASAWLKARKLEFPSSDMPKATLASLQCFGLTCRYLRHLAISFDARNLPPIDTVTLPSLSHALETLDVQRSPIKSERAAARHIDRLFPSVTDVLSGSLSSNMMWHDVGDLLSVLKAVRADERARDGVTSRP
;
A
#
# COMPACT_ATOMS: atom_id res chain seq x y z
N MET A 1 22.02 -42.73 2.41
CA MET A 1 22.84 -41.51 2.41
C MET A 1 21.91 -40.31 2.24
N PRO A 2 22.08 -39.21 2.99
CA PRO A 2 21.28 -38.00 2.78
C PRO A 2 21.57 -37.45 1.37
N HIS A 3 20.50 -37.05 0.66
CA HIS A 3 20.57 -36.50 -0.68
C HIS A 3 21.50 -35.28 -0.71
N HIS A 4 22.31 -35.12 -1.76
CA HIS A 4 23.33 -34.04 -1.84
C HIS A 4 22.73 -32.64 -1.68
N ALA A 5 21.48 -32.43 -2.11
CA ALA A 5 20.76 -31.17 -1.91
C ALA A 5 20.57 -30.82 -0.43
N LEU A 6 20.44 -31.80 0.47
CA LEU A 6 20.27 -31.58 1.92
C LEU A 6 21.60 -31.26 2.64
N LYS A 7 22.71 -31.24 1.90
CA LYS A 7 24.03 -30.79 2.39
C LYS A 7 24.34 -29.35 1.97
N ASN A 8 23.53 -28.74 1.11
CA ASN A 8 23.71 -27.38 0.65
C ASN A 8 22.86 -26.44 1.51
N GLU A 9 23.52 -25.59 2.30
CA GLU A 9 22.84 -24.66 3.22
C GLU A 9 21.99 -23.62 2.49
N ASP A 10 22.37 -23.19 1.28
CA ASP A 10 21.59 -22.23 0.49
C ASP A 10 20.27 -22.83 0.03
N ILE A 11 20.30 -24.10 -0.41
CA ILE A 11 19.08 -24.83 -0.79
C ILE A 11 18.17 -25.01 0.42
N LEU A 12 18.72 -25.41 1.56
CA LEU A 12 17.95 -25.55 2.80
C LEU A 12 17.34 -24.21 3.23
N ARG A 13 18.10 -23.13 3.15
CA ARG A 13 17.62 -21.79 3.48
C ARG A 13 16.47 -21.37 2.57
N GLU A 14 16.57 -21.61 1.27
CA GLU A 14 15.50 -21.30 0.32
C GLU A 14 14.22 -22.11 0.62
N ILE A 15 14.36 -23.40 0.92
CA ILE A 15 13.23 -24.24 1.35
C ILE A 15 12.57 -23.67 2.61
N PHE A 16 13.35 -23.31 3.64
CA PHE A 16 12.80 -22.74 4.86
C PHE A 16 12.20 -21.35 4.66
N MET A 17 12.72 -20.55 3.71
CA MET A 17 12.14 -19.25 3.35
C MET A 17 10.70 -19.38 2.84
N HIS A 18 10.34 -20.47 2.15
CA HIS A 18 8.95 -20.74 1.77
C HIS A 18 8.03 -21.06 2.96
N LEU A 19 8.60 -21.42 4.12
CA LEU A 19 7.89 -21.61 5.38
C LEU A 19 7.87 -20.35 6.25
N SER A 20 8.50 -19.25 5.80
CA SER A 20 8.37 -17.95 6.46
C SER A 20 7.04 -17.31 6.07
N PRO A 21 6.30 -16.71 7.02
CA PRO A 21 5.14 -15.91 6.66
C PRO A 21 5.59 -14.76 5.74
N ALA A 22 4.76 -14.41 4.75
CA ALA A 22 5.02 -13.26 3.89
C ALA A 22 5.11 -12.00 4.76
N ALA A 23 6.18 -11.23 4.62
CA ALA A 23 6.33 -9.97 5.36
C ALA A 23 5.14 -9.06 5.02
N PRO A 24 4.36 -8.59 6.02
CA PRO A 24 3.19 -7.77 5.75
C PRO A 24 3.62 -6.47 5.05
N ARG A 25 3.07 -6.23 3.85
CA ARG A 25 3.32 -5.00 3.07
C ARG A 25 2.65 -3.76 3.66
N LYS A 26 1.76 -3.91 4.65
CA LYS A 26 1.02 -2.81 5.28
C LYS A 26 1.13 -2.94 6.81
N ILE A 27 1.61 -1.87 7.45
CA ILE A 27 1.78 -1.77 8.92
C ILE A 27 0.41 -1.78 9.63
N LEU A 28 -0.65 -1.36 8.92
CA LEU A 28 -1.97 -1.06 9.49
C LEU A 28 -2.74 -2.28 10.04
N ILE A 29 -2.22 -3.50 9.87
CA ILE A 29 -2.80 -4.68 10.51
C ILE A 29 -1.65 -5.38 11.24
N PHE A 30 -1.55 -5.15 12.55
CA PHE A 30 -0.66 -5.87 13.44
C PHE A 30 -1.16 -7.32 13.60
N VAL A 31 -1.03 -8.10 12.54
CA VAL A 31 -1.25 -9.54 12.61
C VAL A 31 0.01 -10.11 13.24
N LYS A 32 -0.06 -10.50 14.52
CA LYS A 32 0.97 -11.36 15.13
C LYS A 32 1.28 -12.48 14.13
N PHE A 33 2.56 -12.71 13.85
CA PHE A 33 2.93 -13.69 12.83
C PHE A 33 2.24 -15.02 13.09
N ASP A 34 1.83 -15.71 12.02
CA ASP A 34 1.13 -16.98 12.12
C ASP A 34 1.94 -17.98 12.98
N ALA A 35 1.38 -18.31 14.14
CA ALA A 35 2.00 -19.18 15.13
C ALA A 35 2.37 -20.55 14.51
N LEU A 36 1.61 -21.00 13.51
CA LEU A 36 1.84 -22.26 12.81
C LEU A 36 3.17 -22.26 12.04
N HIS A 37 3.48 -21.18 11.31
CA HIS A 37 4.72 -21.07 10.54
C HIS A 37 5.95 -21.05 11.47
N ARG A 38 5.87 -20.29 12.57
CA ARG A 38 6.94 -20.24 13.57
C ARG A 38 7.15 -21.59 14.27
N ALA A 39 6.07 -22.28 14.63
CA ALA A 39 6.14 -23.62 15.21
C ALA A 39 6.75 -24.63 14.22
N THR A 40 6.40 -24.54 12.94
CA THR A 40 6.95 -25.40 11.88
C THR A 40 8.46 -25.19 11.71
N LEU A 41 8.91 -23.94 11.66
CA LEU A 41 10.34 -23.60 11.57
C LEU A 41 11.12 -24.03 12.83
N LEU A 42 10.52 -23.89 14.02
CA LEU A 42 11.10 -24.39 15.26
C LEU A 42 11.24 -25.92 15.22
N ASN A 43 10.20 -26.64 14.84
CA ASN A 43 10.23 -28.10 14.72
C ASN A 43 11.27 -28.55 13.68
N ALA A 44 11.39 -27.83 12.57
CA ALA A 44 12.44 -28.09 11.58
C ALA A 44 13.84 -27.89 12.15
N ALA A 45 14.07 -26.81 12.90
CA ALA A 45 15.34 -26.56 13.59
C ALA A 45 15.69 -27.63 14.64
N LEU A 46 14.69 -28.25 15.26
CA LEU A 46 14.85 -29.29 16.26
C LEU A 46 14.98 -30.71 15.65
N SER A 47 14.65 -30.88 14.36
CA SER A 47 14.59 -32.20 13.73
C SER A 47 15.97 -32.85 13.46
N CYS A 48 16.94 -32.09 12.95
CA CYS A 48 18.28 -32.59 12.66
C CYS A 48 19.35 -31.48 12.62
N ARG A 49 20.62 -31.88 12.77
CA ARG A 49 21.76 -30.96 12.82
C ARG A 49 21.92 -30.12 11.54
N SER A 50 21.64 -30.71 10.37
CA SER A 50 21.72 -30.01 9.08
C SER A 50 20.65 -28.93 8.93
N PHE A 51 19.47 -29.12 9.55
CA PHE A 51 18.36 -28.16 9.47
C PHE A 51 18.45 -27.09 10.55
N HIS A 52 19.18 -27.37 11.64
CA HIS A 52 19.26 -26.52 12.82
C HIS A 52 19.59 -25.06 12.49
N ASN A 53 20.72 -24.80 11.83
CA ASN A 53 21.14 -23.43 11.52
C ASN A 53 20.27 -22.75 10.47
N PRO A 54 19.98 -23.37 9.30
CA PRO A 54 19.16 -22.72 8.27
C PRO A 54 17.73 -22.43 8.73
N ALA A 55 17.11 -23.34 9.49
CA ALA A 55 15.76 -23.12 10.01
C ALA A 55 15.73 -22.05 11.11
N LEU A 56 16.74 -22.00 12.00
CA LEU A 56 16.87 -20.92 12.98
C LEU A 56 17.14 -19.56 12.32
N ASP A 57 17.93 -19.51 11.25
CA ASP A 57 18.16 -18.28 10.49
C ASP A 57 16.87 -17.70 9.95
N VAL A 58 15.96 -18.54 9.45
CA VAL A 58 14.66 -18.10 8.96
C VAL A 58 13.71 -17.76 10.10
N LEU A 59 13.67 -18.58 11.17
CA LEU A 59 12.80 -18.36 12.33
C LEU A 59 13.04 -17.00 13.00
N TRP A 60 14.31 -16.59 13.11
CA TRP A 60 14.72 -15.33 13.74
C TRP A 60 14.87 -14.17 12.74
N ARG A 61 14.75 -14.43 11.42
CA ARG A 61 14.95 -13.42 10.38
C ARG A 61 14.01 -12.22 10.55
N THR A 62 12.75 -12.50 10.83
CA THR A 62 11.68 -11.50 10.96
C THR A 62 11.02 -11.67 12.32
N MET A 63 11.05 -10.61 13.11
CA MET A 63 10.51 -10.59 14.49
C MET A 63 9.44 -9.51 14.61
N ASP A 64 8.34 -9.82 15.28
CA ASP A 64 7.26 -8.89 15.66
C ASP A 64 7.30 -8.47 17.14
N ASP A 65 8.19 -9.08 17.91
CA ASP A 65 8.35 -8.82 19.33
C ASP A 65 9.83 -9.00 19.73
N ILE A 66 10.49 -7.89 20.05
CA ILE A 66 11.90 -7.85 20.48
C ILE A 66 12.10 -8.47 21.86
N THR A 67 11.04 -8.56 22.69
CA THR A 67 11.14 -9.16 24.02
C THR A 67 11.52 -10.64 23.96
N ASN A 68 11.22 -11.33 22.85
CA ASN A 68 11.69 -12.70 22.61
C ASN A 68 13.22 -12.81 22.59
N LEU A 69 13.92 -11.77 22.14
CA LEU A 69 15.37 -11.70 22.20
C LEU A 69 15.83 -11.41 23.64
N PHE A 70 15.14 -10.52 24.36
CA PHE A 70 15.47 -10.20 25.75
C PHE A 70 15.25 -11.39 26.70
N ARG A 71 14.26 -12.24 26.46
CA ARG A 71 13.98 -13.49 27.21
C ARG A 71 15.12 -14.51 27.18
N ILE A 72 16.13 -14.33 26.34
CA ILE A 72 17.35 -15.13 26.35
C ILE A 72 18.20 -14.80 27.57
N LEU A 73 18.10 -13.58 28.09
CA LEU A 73 18.85 -13.09 29.23
C LEU A 73 18.12 -13.49 30.53
N PRO A 74 18.79 -14.18 31.46
CA PRO A 74 18.18 -14.53 32.76
C PRO A 74 17.73 -13.31 33.58
N ALA A 75 18.39 -12.17 33.36
CA ALA A 75 18.09 -10.88 34.00
C ALA A 75 16.77 -10.24 33.53
N PHE A 76 16.12 -10.77 32.48
CA PHE A 76 14.89 -10.22 31.92
C PHE A 76 13.67 -10.99 32.42
N TYR A 77 12.80 -10.34 33.19
CA TYR A 77 11.62 -10.98 33.79
C TYR A 77 10.43 -10.02 33.92
N LYS A 78 9.23 -10.58 34.11
CA LYS A 78 8.00 -9.83 34.39
C LYS A 78 7.92 -9.48 35.87
N LEU A 79 7.65 -8.22 36.22
CA LEU A 79 7.38 -7.86 37.61
C LEU A 79 6.04 -8.49 38.05
N ASP A 80 5.97 -9.09 39.24
CA ASP A 80 4.69 -9.61 39.75
C ASP A 80 3.81 -8.48 40.34
N GLU A 81 2.48 -8.61 40.25
CA GLU A 81 1.47 -7.64 40.72
C GLU A 81 1.60 -7.23 42.21
N ILE A 82 2.33 -8.01 43.00
CA ILE A 82 2.39 -7.90 44.46
C ILE A 82 3.13 -6.63 44.94
N TYR A 83 3.92 -5.98 44.09
CA TYR A 83 4.74 -4.82 44.47
C TYR A 83 4.04 -3.45 44.38
N VAL A 84 2.81 -3.35 43.86
CA VAL A 84 2.11 -2.05 43.72
C VAL A 84 1.09 -1.86 44.84
N LYS A 85 1.57 -1.64 46.08
CA LYS A 85 0.72 -1.20 47.20
C LYS A 85 0.56 0.34 47.31
N ASP A 86 1.34 1.11 46.55
CA ASP A 86 1.28 2.57 46.61
C ASP A 86 0.36 3.15 45.51
N VAL A 87 -0.70 3.79 45.99
CA VAL A 87 -1.87 4.34 45.30
C VAL A 87 -1.51 5.43 44.26
N THR A 88 -0.26 5.89 44.21
CA THR A 88 0.18 6.96 43.28
C THR A 88 0.38 6.49 41.84
N ARG A 89 0.48 5.18 41.58
CA ARG A 89 0.62 4.63 40.21
C ARG A 89 -0.70 4.32 39.50
N LEU A 90 -1.84 4.47 40.16
CA LEU A 90 -3.16 4.19 39.56
C LEU A 90 -3.50 5.10 38.37
N LEU A 91 -2.86 6.27 38.24
CA LEU A 91 -3.04 7.12 37.06
C LEU A 91 -2.28 6.62 35.81
N PHE A 92 -1.21 5.84 35.98
CA PHE A 92 -0.45 5.24 34.86
C PHE A 92 -1.02 3.88 34.43
N ILE A 93 -1.60 3.13 35.36
CA ILE A 93 -2.17 1.78 35.12
C ILE A 93 -3.47 1.83 34.30
N GLN A 94 -4.10 3.00 34.18
CA GLN A 94 -5.35 3.14 33.42
C GLN A 94 -5.19 2.88 31.90
N LEU A 95 -3.96 2.70 31.39
CA LEU A 95 -3.68 2.40 29.97
C LEU A 95 -2.90 1.10 29.71
N THR A 96 -2.42 0.37 30.73
CA THR A 96 -1.68 -0.90 30.54
C THR A 96 -2.11 -1.95 31.58
N LEU A 97 -2.93 -2.91 31.16
CA LEU A 97 -3.51 -3.96 32.00
C LEU A 97 -2.52 -5.10 32.37
N LEU A 98 -1.21 -4.92 32.19
CA LEU A 98 -0.20 -5.96 32.44
C LEU A 98 1.02 -5.38 33.16
N PRO A 99 1.66 -6.12 34.07
CA PRO A 99 2.86 -5.66 34.74
C PRO A 99 4.03 -5.54 33.75
N PRO A 100 4.91 -4.53 33.92
CA PRO A 100 6.01 -4.28 33.01
C PRO A 100 7.08 -5.39 33.07
N GLN A 101 7.68 -5.69 31.92
CA GLN A 101 8.89 -6.49 31.82
C GLN A 101 10.11 -5.61 32.14
N VAL A 102 10.98 -6.07 33.04
CA VAL A 102 12.18 -5.35 33.49
C VAL A 102 13.43 -6.17 33.22
N LEU A 103 14.55 -5.47 33.15
CA LEU A 103 15.89 -6.06 33.07
C LEU A 103 16.63 -5.71 34.35
N ASP A 104 16.76 -6.66 35.28
CA ASP A 104 17.48 -6.49 36.56
C ASP A 104 18.41 -7.68 36.85
N GLY A 105 19.58 -7.41 37.45
CA GLY A 105 20.61 -8.42 37.75
C GLY A 105 21.78 -8.47 36.74
N PRO A 106 22.85 -9.21 37.07
CA PRO A 106 24.05 -9.33 36.24
C PRO A 106 23.79 -10.18 34.98
N ILE A 107 24.49 -9.88 33.89
CA ILE A 107 24.44 -10.65 32.63
C ILE A 107 25.85 -11.21 32.39
N SER A 108 25.98 -12.53 32.26
CA SER A 108 27.27 -13.18 32.02
C SER A 108 27.73 -12.99 30.56
N GLU A 109 29.02 -13.22 30.29
CA GLU A 109 29.55 -13.20 28.92
C GLU A 109 28.93 -14.29 28.03
N GLU A 110 28.58 -15.44 28.60
CA GLU A 110 27.90 -16.53 27.89
C GLU A 110 26.48 -16.11 27.45
N ASP A 111 25.74 -15.44 28.33
CA ASP A 111 24.41 -14.91 28.02
C ASP A 111 24.49 -13.86 26.89
N TRP A 112 25.51 -12.99 26.91
CA TRP A 112 25.76 -12.02 25.85
C TRP A 112 26.13 -12.67 24.53
N SER A 113 26.98 -13.69 24.55
CA SER A 113 27.35 -14.46 23.35
C SER A 113 26.12 -15.11 22.71
N ARG A 114 25.25 -15.70 23.55
CA ARG A 114 23.98 -16.28 23.09
C ARG A 114 23.06 -15.21 22.53
N PHE A 115 22.89 -14.08 23.22
CA PHE A 115 22.12 -12.94 22.73
C PHE A 115 22.61 -12.49 21.35
N ASP A 116 23.92 -12.28 21.18
CA ASP A 116 24.52 -11.82 19.92
C ASP A 116 24.40 -12.84 18.78
N MET A 117 24.38 -14.13 19.10
CA MET A 117 24.14 -15.19 18.12
C MET A 117 22.75 -15.09 17.50
N TYR A 118 21.71 -14.79 18.30
CA TYR A 118 20.35 -14.62 17.80
C TYR A 118 20.13 -13.23 17.20
N ALA A 119 20.67 -12.18 17.81
CA ALA A 119 20.56 -10.80 17.34
C ALA A 119 21.09 -10.61 15.90
N ARG A 120 22.17 -11.31 15.53
CA ARG A 120 22.72 -11.29 14.16
C ARG A 120 21.83 -11.93 13.09
N ARG A 121 20.87 -12.78 13.50
CA ARG A 121 19.93 -13.43 12.58
C ARG A 121 18.76 -12.51 12.22
N ILE A 122 18.44 -11.54 13.08
CA ILE A 122 17.34 -10.60 12.89
C ILE A 122 17.66 -9.60 11.78
N ARG A 123 16.85 -9.62 10.72
CA ARG A 123 16.95 -8.73 9.55
C ARG A 123 15.77 -7.77 9.45
N GLN A 124 14.62 -8.14 9.99
CA GLN A 124 13.39 -7.35 9.97
C GLN A 124 12.78 -7.33 11.37
N LEU A 125 12.42 -6.15 11.85
CA LEU A 125 11.76 -5.98 13.14
C LEU A 125 10.50 -5.14 12.97
N ILE A 126 9.36 -5.66 13.44
CA ILE A 126 8.16 -4.89 13.71
C ILE A 126 8.18 -4.60 15.21
N PHE A 127 8.20 -3.32 15.58
CA PHE A 127 8.39 -2.84 16.94
C PHE A 127 7.13 -2.12 17.42
N VAL A 128 6.42 -2.76 18.34
CA VAL A 128 5.24 -2.22 19.04
C VAL A 128 5.41 -2.59 20.51
N ASP A 129 6.16 -1.78 21.24
CA ASP A 129 6.51 -2.17 22.61
C ASP A 129 5.55 -1.58 23.64
N ILE A 130 4.62 -2.42 24.06
CA ILE A 130 3.63 -2.12 25.10
C ILE A 130 4.03 -2.78 26.43
N GLU A 131 4.92 -3.78 26.40
CA GLU A 131 5.16 -4.66 27.56
C GLU A 131 6.50 -4.41 28.27
N ALA A 132 7.55 -3.97 27.58
CA ALA A 132 8.84 -3.73 28.23
C ALA A 132 8.97 -2.28 28.73
N ASP A 133 9.50 -2.13 29.94
CA ASP A 133 9.78 -0.83 30.51
C ASP A 133 10.86 -0.10 29.68
N PRO A 134 10.72 1.20 29.37
CA PRO A 134 11.73 1.95 28.60
C PRO A 134 13.15 1.85 29.16
N THR A 135 13.32 1.64 30.48
CA THR A 135 14.62 1.44 31.13
C THR A 135 15.36 0.20 30.63
N VAL A 136 14.66 -0.82 30.12
CA VAL A 136 15.27 -2.01 29.50
C VAL A 136 16.18 -1.59 28.36
N TYR A 137 15.72 -0.73 27.45
CA TYR A 137 16.50 -0.27 26.31
C TYR A 137 17.67 0.60 26.73
N THR A 138 17.45 1.52 27.67
CA THR A 138 18.53 2.37 28.21
C THR A 138 19.63 1.51 28.83
N ARG A 139 19.25 0.49 29.62
CA ARG A 139 20.19 -0.44 30.26
C ARG A 139 20.91 -1.29 29.22
N MET A 140 20.21 -1.82 28.22
CA MET A 140 20.80 -2.61 27.14
C MET A 140 21.82 -1.79 26.35
N THR A 141 21.48 -0.55 25.97
CA THR A 141 22.38 0.36 25.25
C THR A 141 23.61 0.73 26.08
N TRP A 142 23.44 0.95 27.38
CA TRP A 142 24.54 1.20 28.31
C TRP A 142 25.49 0.00 28.42
N LEU A 143 24.95 -1.20 28.65
CA LEU A 143 25.74 -2.44 28.76
C LEU A 143 26.46 -2.80 27.46
N LYS A 144 25.85 -2.51 26.30
CA LYS A 144 26.44 -2.71 24.98
C LYS A 144 27.40 -1.60 24.55
N LYS A 145 27.64 -0.59 25.38
CA LYS A 145 28.54 0.54 25.08
C LYS A 145 28.17 1.22 23.75
N SER A 146 26.87 1.42 23.51
CA SER A 146 26.33 1.99 22.27
C SER A 146 26.51 1.15 21.01
N ALA A 147 26.94 -0.11 21.10
CA ALA A 147 26.88 -1.03 19.97
C ALA A 147 25.41 -1.31 19.59
N PRO A 148 25.10 -1.45 18.29
CA PRO A 148 23.73 -1.74 17.85
C PRO A 148 23.24 -3.07 18.46
N LEU A 149 22.04 -3.05 19.06
CA LEU A 149 21.41 -4.26 19.59
C LEU A 149 21.13 -5.29 18.48
N LEU A 150 20.86 -4.81 17.27
CA LEU A 150 20.53 -5.62 16.10
C LEU A 150 21.50 -5.27 14.95
N PRO A 151 22.73 -5.79 14.95
CA PRO A 151 23.80 -5.36 14.05
C PRO A 151 23.56 -5.69 12.57
N CYS A 152 22.55 -6.52 12.29
CA CYS A 152 22.23 -7.04 10.97
C CYS A 152 20.85 -6.59 10.47
N LEU A 153 20.19 -5.67 11.20
CA LEU A 153 18.86 -5.19 10.91
C LEU A 153 18.83 -4.36 9.62
N THR A 154 17.98 -4.77 8.69
CA THR A 154 17.81 -4.13 7.38
C THR A 154 16.48 -3.42 7.24
N SER A 155 15.46 -3.85 7.98
CA SER A 155 14.13 -3.23 7.96
C SER A 155 13.61 -3.05 9.38
N LEU A 156 13.22 -1.83 9.73
CA LEU A 156 12.58 -1.49 10.99
C LEU A 156 11.20 -0.88 10.70
N SER A 157 10.15 -1.46 11.26
CA SER A 157 8.81 -0.89 11.28
C SER A 157 8.42 -0.64 12.72
N ALA A 158 8.35 0.62 13.16
CA ALA A 158 8.14 0.97 14.54
C ALA A 158 6.87 1.82 14.72
N ALA A 159 6.07 1.49 15.72
CA ALA A 159 5.07 2.39 16.28
C ALA A 159 5.64 2.91 17.61
N PRO A 160 6.26 4.10 17.64
CA PRO A 160 7.05 4.53 18.78
C PRO A 160 6.13 4.78 19.98
N LEU A 161 6.35 4.04 21.06
CA LEU A 161 5.72 4.23 22.38
C LEU A 161 6.73 4.77 23.41
N GLY A 162 7.99 4.97 23.03
CA GLY A 162 9.06 5.47 23.89
C GLY A 162 10.44 5.52 23.22
N PRO A 163 11.49 6.00 23.93
CA PRO A 163 12.83 6.21 23.38
C PRO A 163 13.58 4.92 23.01
N GLY A 164 13.07 3.75 23.42
CA GLY A 164 13.69 2.45 23.15
C GLY A 164 13.96 2.18 21.67
N MET A 165 13.11 2.73 20.78
CA MET A 165 13.29 2.66 19.32
C MET A 165 14.67 3.14 18.86
N LEU A 166 15.24 4.17 19.48
CA LEU A 166 16.55 4.72 19.11
C LEU A 166 17.68 3.70 19.30
N SER A 167 17.52 2.77 20.24
CA SER A 167 18.49 1.70 20.53
C SER A 167 18.49 0.58 19.48
N LEU A 168 17.46 0.54 18.64
CA LEU A 168 17.26 -0.46 17.59
C LEU A 168 17.76 0.02 16.22
N LEU A 169 18.17 1.29 16.11
CA LEU A 169 18.72 1.84 14.88
C LEU A 169 20.09 1.21 14.58
N SER A 170 20.19 0.59 13.41
CA SER A 170 21.37 -0.18 12.98
C SER A 170 21.97 0.42 11.70
N PRO A 171 23.30 0.45 11.54
CA PRO A 171 23.93 1.01 10.34
C PRO A 171 23.62 0.23 9.06
N THR A 172 23.10 -0.99 9.16
CA THR A 172 22.67 -1.82 8.02
C THR A 172 21.25 -1.55 7.55
N LEU A 173 20.55 -0.56 8.14
CA LEU A 173 19.18 -0.24 7.80
C LEU A 173 19.05 0.24 6.35
N ARG A 174 18.07 -0.34 5.65
CA ARG A 174 17.66 -0.01 4.29
C ARG A 174 16.25 0.55 4.24
N THR A 175 15.39 0.03 5.10
CA THR A 175 13.98 0.43 5.16
C THR A 175 13.63 0.83 6.59
N VAL A 176 13.12 2.03 6.78
CA VAL A 176 12.59 2.48 8.06
C VAL A 176 11.16 2.95 7.87
N ARG A 177 10.25 2.41 8.69
CA ARG A 177 8.86 2.84 8.75
C ARG A 177 8.49 3.22 10.17
N ILE A 178 8.01 4.43 10.37
CA ILE A 178 7.64 4.97 11.67
C ILE A 178 6.19 5.43 11.60
N SER A 179 5.34 4.95 12.51
CA SER A 179 3.92 5.35 12.58
C SER A 179 3.57 5.75 14.00
N ALA A 180 3.35 7.05 14.23
CA ALA A 180 3.06 7.63 15.53
C ALA A 180 1.60 8.11 15.58
N PRO A 181 0.66 7.27 16.03
CA PRO A 181 -0.78 7.60 16.02
C PRO A 181 -1.20 8.62 17.08
N SER A 182 -0.29 9.07 17.94
CA SER A 182 -0.57 9.98 19.05
C SER A 182 0.47 11.09 19.11
N ILE A 183 0.00 12.32 19.37
CA ILE A 183 0.82 13.53 19.48
C ILE A 183 1.95 13.38 20.50
N GLN A 184 1.72 12.59 21.56
CA GLN A 184 2.72 12.33 22.60
C GLN A 184 3.97 11.61 22.07
N ASN A 185 3.85 10.92 20.93
CA ASN A 185 4.93 10.16 20.32
C ASN A 185 5.71 10.97 19.27
N TYR A 186 5.28 12.17 18.89
CA TYR A 186 5.97 12.98 17.87
C TYR A 186 7.42 13.35 18.24
N PRO A 187 7.75 13.73 19.50
CA PRO A 187 9.12 14.10 19.84
C PRO A 187 10.14 12.98 19.60
N VAL A 188 9.77 11.72 19.87
CA VAL A 188 10.68 10.58 19.62
C VAL A 188 10.84 10.31 18.12
N VAL A 189 9.80 10.57 17.31
CA VAL A 189 9.93 10.53 15.84
C VAL A 189 10.92 11.58 15.37
N TRP A 190 10.82 12.82 15.83
CA TRP A 190 11.71 13.90 15.39
C TRP A 190 13.18 13.60 15.68
N VAL A 191 13.49 13.12 16.90
CA VAL A 191 14.84 12.69 17.28
C VAL A 191 15.31 11.51 16.42
N ALA A 192 14.45 10.54 16.17
CA ALA A 192 14.80 9.40 15.32
C ALA A 192 15.13 9.85 13.89
N LEU A 193 14.36 10.78 13.32
CA LEU A 193 14.62 11.32 12.00
C LEU A 193 15.93 12.12 11.96
N GLU A 194 16.22 12.93 12.97
CA GLU A 194 17.50 13.62 13.08
C GLU A 194 18.67 12.63 13.04
N VAL A 195 18.60 11.54 13.81
CA VAL A 195 19.62 10.48 13.80
C VAL A 195 19.70 9.78 12.44
N LEU A 196 18.57 9.46 11.81
CA LEU A 196 18.51 8.77 10.52
C LEU A 196 19.04 9.61 9.35
N THR A 197 19.10 10.94 9.51
CA THR A 197 19.66 11.84 8.49
C THR A 197 21.19 11.84 8.44
N ASP A 198 21.85 11.16 9.38
CA ASP A 198 23.29 10.93 9.35
C ASP A 198 23.65 9.86 8.30
N ALA A 199 24.09 10.32 7.12
CA ALA A 199 24.46 9.46 6.01
C ALA A 199 25.71 8.61 6.27
N GLU A 200 26.60 9.02 7.17
CA GLU A 200 27.77 8.22 7.54
C GLU A 200 27.35 7.03 8.40
N ARG A 201 26.37 7.25 9.28
CA ARG A 201 25.84 6.21 10.15
C ARG A 201 24.85 5.27 9.45
N PHE A 202 24.06 5.79 8.49
CA PHE A 202 23.05 5.01 7.76
C PHE A 202 23.24 5.07 6.24
N PRO A 203 24.38 4.58 5.71
CA PRO A 203 24.73 4.73 4.30
C PRO A 203 23.85 3.89 3.36
N TYR A 204 23.10 2.91 3.87
CA TYR A 204 22.27 2.02 3.05
C TYR A 204 20.78 2.35 3.06
N LEU A 205 20.38 3.46 3.69
CA LEU A 205 18.97 3.84 3.82
C LEU A 205 18.38 4.22 2.45
N GLU A 206 17.41 3.42 1.99
CA GLU A 206 16.79 3.50 0.66
C GLU A 206 15.28 3.82 0.75
N GLU A 207 14.60 3.37 1.80
CA GLU A 207 13.16 3.60 2.00
C GLU A 207 12.87 4.23 3.36
N LEU A 208 12.12 5.33 3.37
CA LEU A 208 11.65 6.00 4.58
C LEU A 208 10.15 6.23 4.50
N PHE A 209 9.42 5.66 5.45
CA PHE A 209 8.00 5.90 5.66
C PHE A 209 7.81 6.55 7.03
N VAL A 210 7.09 7.66 7.07
CA VAL A 210 6.76 8.37 8.29
C VAL A 210 5.29 8.72 8.28
N GLN A 211 4.56 8.27 9.29
CA GLN A 211 3.20 8.68 9.59
C GLN A 211 3.22 9.37 10.94
N SER A 212 3.35 10.70 10.95
CA SER A 212 3.51 11.53 12.14
C SER A 212 3.54 13.00 11.73
N SER A 213 3.08 13.91 12.58
CA SER A 213 3.31 15.34 12.33
C SER A 213 4.79 15.69 12.36
N LEU A 214 5.27 16.40 11.33
CA LEU A 214 6.67 16.77 11.16
C LEU A 214 6.87 18.27 11.31
N THR A 215 8.04 18.63 11.83
CA THR A 215 8.46 20.03 11.92
C THR A 215 9.33 20.41 10.72
N ALA A 216 9.40 21.70 10.39
CA ALA A 216 10.27 22.18 9.31
C ALA A 216 11.74 21.72 9.45
N PRO A 217 12.38 21.73 10.63
CA PRO A 217 13.73 21.20 10.79
C PRO A 217 13.90 19.72 10.40
N SER A 218 12.93 18.86 10.75
CA SER A 218 12.96 17.44 10.36
C SER A 218 12.90 17.28 8.84
N LEU A 219 11.99 18.03 8.21
CA LEU A 219 11.77 18.05 6.76
C LEU A 219 13.01 18.57 5.99
N LEU A 220 13.63 19.64 6.48
CA LEU A 220 14.84 20.24 5.88
C LEU A 220 16.08 19.34 5.98
N SER A 221 16.05 18.31 6.82
CA SER A 221 17.17 17.39 7.01
C SER A 221 17.14 16.19 6.04
N PHE A 222 16.01 15.88 5.42
CA PHE A 222 15.87 14.74 4.50
C PHE A 222 16.83 14.71 3.31
N PRO A 223 17.22 15.85 2.69
CA PRO A 223 18.22 15.85 1.61
C PRO A 223 19.56 15.22 1.99
N ARG A 224 19.87 15.11 3.29
CA ARG A 224 21.09 14.43 3.78
C ARG A 224 21.05 12.92 3.53
N ILE A 225 19.87 12.31 3.37
CA ILE A 225 19.71 10.88 3.09
C ILE A 225 19.92 10.63 1.58
N THR A 226 21.17 10.64 1.16
CA THR A 226 21.54 10.65 -0.27
C THR A 226 21.16 9.40 -1.07
N ASN A 227 20.91 8.28 -0.40
CA ASN A 227 20.55 7.00 -1.03
C ASN A 227 19.04 6.71 -1.07
N LEU A 228 18.22 7.67 -0.61
CA LEU A 228 16.77 7.50 -0.55
C LEU A 228 16.15 7.37 -1.95
N ARG A 229 15.34 6.34 -2.12
CA ARG A 229 14.60 5.97 -3.34
C ARG A 229 13.10 6.08 -3.15
N ASP A 230 12.62 5.70 -1.97
CA ASP A 230 11.20 5.75 -1.63
C ASP A 230 11.00 6.58 -0.37
N LEU A 231 10.23 7.66 -0.50
CA LEU A 231 9.86 8.53 0.62
C LEU A 231 8.33 8.59 0.71
N THR A 232 7.81 8.25 1.87
CA THR A 232 6.39 8.41 2.20
C THR A 232 6.27 9.23 3.48
N ILE A 233 5.55 10.35 3.40
CA ILE A 233 5.22 11.21 4.52
C ILE A 233 3.69 11.29 4.58
N LEU A 234 3.10 10.70 5.59
CA LEU A 234 1.69 10.79 5.89
C LEU A 234 1.53 11.65 7.14
N GLU A 235 0.52 12.52 7.15
CA GLU A 235 0.22 13.44 8.25
C GLU A 235 1.29 14.54 8.49
N GLY A 236 0.84 15.78 8.71
CA GLY A 236 1.63 16.91 9.20
C GLY A 236 2.77 17.42 8.31
N VAL A 237 2.54 17.51 7.01
CA VAL A 237 3.26 18.46 6.15
C VAL A 237 2.39 19.71 5.96
N ASN A 238 2.90 20.87 6.38
CA ASN A 238 2.18 22.15 6.37
C ASN A 238 2.79 23.21 5.45
N ASP A 239 3.88 22.88 4.74
CA ASP A 239 4.59 23.81 3.86
C ASP A 239 4.91 23.17 2.49
N LEU A 240 4.55 23.84 1.40
CA LEU A 240 4.83 23.36 0.03
C LEU A 240 6.30 23.54 -0.34
N GLY A 241 7.04 24.42 0.33
CA GLY A 241 8.49 24.61 0.14
C GLY A 241 9.31 23.33 0.37
N ILE A 242 8.73 22.32 1.02
CA ILE A 242 9.33 21.00 1.14
C ILE A 242 9.60 20.34 -0.22
N PHE A 243 8.80 20.63 -1.25
CA PHE A 243 9.06 20.12 -2.60
C PHE A 243 10.41 20.55 -3.15
N THR A 244 10.76 21.82 -2.94
CA THR A 244 12.06 22.36 -3.32
C THR A 244 13.18 21.65 -2.57
N THR A 245 13.00 21.44 -1.26
CA THR A 245 13.96 20.73 -0.41
C THR A 245 14.15 19.28 -0.86
N LEU A 246 13.06 18.54 -1.04
CA LEU A 246 13.09 17.12 -1.44
C LEU A 246 13.60 16.92 -2.86
N SER A 247 13.52 17.94 -3.73
CA SER A 247 14.07 17.86 -5.09
C SER A 247 15.58 17.63 -5.13
N ALA A 248 16.30 17.93 -4.05
CA ALA A 248 17.72 17.63 -3.92
C ALA A 248 18.02 16.11 -3.89
N LEU A 249 17.01 15.26 -3.62
CA LEU A 249 17.13 13.81 -3.58
C LEU A 249 17.15 13.22 -5.00
N ARG A 250 18.32 13.21 -5.62
CA ARG A 250 18.49 12.78 -7.03
C ARG A 250 18.15 11.31 -7.30
N ARG A 251 18.22 10.45 -6.28
CA ARG A 251 17.93 9.01 -6.38
C ARG A 251 16.47 8.66 -6.07
N LEU A 252 15.65 9.65 -5.72
CA LEU A 252 14.26 9.44 -5.34
C LEU A 252 13.42 9.02 -6.56
N THR A 253 12.89 7.80 -6.51
CA THR A 253 12.04 7.19 -7.55
C THR A 253 10.56 7.23 -7.20
N SER A 254 10.24 7.25 -5.90
CA SER A 254 8.87 7.24 -5.40
C SER A 254 8.70 8.26 -4.27
N LEU A 255 7.68 9.11 -4.40
CA LEU A 255 7.33 10.11 -3.41
C LEU A 255 5.82 10.07 -3.12
N ARG A 256 5.46 9.90 -1.85
CA ARG A 256 4.10 10.08 -1.35
C ARG A 256 4.10 11.12 -0.25
N ILE A 257 3.28 12.16 -0.38
CA ILE A 257 3.13 13.22 0.62
C ILE A 257 1.65 13.50 0.83
N GLU A 258 1.24 13.58 2.09
CA GLU A 258 -0.07 14.07 2.52
C GLU A 258 0.10 15.38 3.30
N PHE A 259 -0.57 16.43 2.82
CA PHE A 259 -0.56 17.76 3.42
C PHE A 259 -1.75 17.95 4.36
N GLU A 260 -1.58 18.69 5.44
CA GLU A 260 -2.61 18.92 6.46
C GLU A 260 -3.59 20.04 6.06
N GLU A 261 -4.90 19.79 6.17
CA GLU A 261 -5.96 20.78 5.88
C GLU A 261 -6.54 21.43 7.16
N PRO A 262 -6.94 22.72 7.15
CA PRO A 262 -6.75 23.72 6.11
C PRO A 262 -5.34 24.33 6.21
N SER A 263 -4.59 24.20 5.13
CA SER A 263 -3.19 24.57 5.11
C SER A 263 -3.00 26.08 4.90
N SER A 264 -2.45 26.76 5.91
CA SER A 264 -1.87 28.10 5.77
C SER A 264 -0.45 27.99 5.22
N PHE A 265 -0.32 27.62 3.94
CA PHE A 265 1.00 27.47 3.32
C PHE A 265 1.75 28.80 3.27
N VAL A 266 3.01 28.79 3.72
CA VAL A 266 3.85 29.99 3.81
C VAL A 266 4.68 30.18 2.54
N THR A 267 5.11 29.10 1.88
CA THR A 267 5.99 29.19 0.70
C THR A 267 5.42 28.44 -0.49
N GLN A 268 5.59 29.00 -1.70
CA GLN A 268 5.32 28.31 -2.96
C GLN A 268 6.64 27.79 -3.53
N PRO A 269 6.64 26.62 -4.21
CA PRO A 269 7.85 26.08 -4.81
C PRO A 269 8.33 26.96 -5.98
N ASP A 270 9.62 27.26 -6.02
CA ASP A 270 10.25 28.01 -7.11
C ASP A 270 10.38 27.16 -8.38
N ALA A 271 9.74 27.60 -9.46
CA ALA A 271 9.68 26.88 -10.74
C ALA A 271 11.04 26.73 -11.46
N SER A 272 12.08 27.48 -11.06
CA SER A 272 13.37 27.57 -11.74
C SER A 272 14.42 26.54 -11.28
N SER A 273 14.19 25.83 -10.18
CA SER A 273 15.25 25.07 -9.48
C SER A 273 15.04 23.56 -9.37
N ILE A 274 13.96 23.00 -9.88
CA ILE A 274 13.49 21.69 -9.40
C ILE A 274 13.59 20.62 -10.48
N ALA A 275 14.37 19.59 -10.19
CA ALA A 275 14.42 18.39 -11.01
C ALA A 275 14.56 17.19 -10.09
N PHE A 276 13.42 16.59 -9.73
CA PHE A 276 13.35 15.20 -9.27
C PHE A 276 13.70 14.30 -10.46
N PRO A 277 14.99 14.00 -10.71
CA PRO A 277 15.42 13.58 -12.03
C PRO A 277 15.08 12.11 -12.31
N SER A 278 14.83 11.34 -11.25
CA SER A 278 14.56 9.90 -11.29
C SER A 278 13.15 9.56 -10.81
N LEU A 279 12.27 10.56 -10.60
CA LEU A 279 10.98 10.34 -9.95
C LEU A 279 9.96 9.74 -10.93
N GLU A 280 9.67 8.47 -10.72
CA GLU A 280 8.74 7.69 -11.55
C GLU A 280 7.35 7.62 -10.93
N THR A 281 7.24 7.70 -9.60
CA THR A 281 5.97 7.56 -8.86
C THR A 281 5.76 8.75 -7.93
N LEU A 282 4.60 9.40 -8.07
CA LEU A 282 4.19 10.52 -7.23
C LEU A 282 2.78 10.30 -6.73
N SER A 283 2.55 10.49 -5.44
CA SER A 283 1.23 10.48 -4.81
C SER A 283 1.08 11.70 -3.92
N LEU A 284 0.08 12.54 -4.18
CA LEU A 284 -0.19 13.77 -3.45
C LEU A 284 -1.56 13.71 -2.80
N ALA A 285 -1.66 13.99 -1.51
CA ALA A 285 -2.91 14.41 -0.87
C ALA A 285 -2.78 15.89 -0.47
N VAL A 286 -3.49 16.79 -1.13
CA VAL A 286 -3.33 18.25 -0.97
C VAL A 286 -4.59 19.00 -1.38
N GLU A 287 -4.82 20.20 -0.87
CA GLU A 287 -5.91 21.04 -1.37
C GLU A 287 -5.78 21.27 -2.90
N ILE A 288 -6.92 21.21 -3.60
CA ILE A 288 -7.02 21.23 -5.07
C ILE A 288 -6.30 22.42 -5.73
N ARG A 289 -6.24 23.58 -5.06
CA ARG A 289 -5.60 24.80 -5.57
C ARG A 289 -4.07 24.67 -5.73
N TYR A 290 -3.44 23.71 -5.06
CA TYR A 290 -1.98 23.52 -5.07
C TYR A 290 -1.52 22.38 -5.97
N VAL A 291 -2.43 21.56 -6.49
CA VAL A 291 -2.10 20.46 -7.40
C VAL A 291 -1.33 20.98 -8.63
N ILE A 292 -1.84 22.02 -9.30
CA ILE A 292 -1.21 22.56 -10.52
C ILE A 292 0.19 23.13 -10.26
N PRO A 293 0.40 24.03 -9.27
CA PRO A 293 1.75 24.51 -8.92
C PRO A 293 2.76 23.37 -8.69
N LEU A 294 2.35 22.32 -7.95
CA LEU A 294 3.23 21.17 -7.68
C LEU A 294 3.55 20.36 -8.95
N LEU A 295 2.55 20.15 -9.82
CA LEU A 295 2.78 19.45 -11.09
C LEU A 295 3.68 20.25 -12.05
N GLN A 296 3.57 21.58 -12.07
CA GLN A 296 4.36 22.45 -12.93
C GLN A 296 5.86 22.40 -12.62
N VAL A 297 6.20 22.11 -11.38
CA VAL A 297 7.56 22.00 -10.87
C VAL A 297 8.29 20.70 -11.27
N LEU A 298 7.55 19.66 -11.65
CA LEU A 298 8.13 18.36 -12.00
C LEU A 298 8.73 18.34 -13.42
N PRO A 299 9.77 17.53 -13.69
CA PRO A 299 10.24 17.34 -15.06
C PRO A 299 9.18 16.64 -15.92
N SER A 300 9.00 17.11 -17.16
CA SER A 300 8.12 16.46 -18.12
C SER A 300 8.65 15.07 -18.51
N ASN A 301 7.73 14.15 -18.79
CA ASN A 301 8.02 12.79 -19.29
C ASN A 301 8.83 11.84 -18.38
N VAL A 302 9.03 12.15 -17.10
CA VAL A 302 9.72 11.22 -16.15
C VAL A 302 8.70 10.36 -15.38
N LEU A 303 7.53 10.94 -15.10
CA LEU A 303 6.55 10.33 -14.23
C LEU A 303 5.76 9.22 -14.95
N GLN A 304 5.75 8.03 -14.35
CA GLN A 304 5.01 6.86 -14.83
C GLN A 304 3.73 6.62 -14.03
N ASN A 305 3.74 6.93 -12.73
CA ASN A 305 2.60 6.72 -11.83
C ASN A 305 2.25 8.02 -11.11
N LEU A 306 1.04 8.51 -11.28
CA LEU A 306 0.52 9.71 -10.62
C LEU A 306 -0.72 9.37 -9.79
N GLY A 307 -0.69 9.71 -8.51
CA GLY A 307 -1.82 9.67 -7.59
C GLY A 307 -2.13 11.08 -7.08
N ILE A 308 -3.40 11.50 -7.16
CA ILE A 308 -3.87 12.78 -6.63
C ILE A 308 -5.10 12.52 -5.78
N THR A 309 -5.03 12.89 -4.51
CA THR A 309 -6.14 13.03 -3.58
C THR A 309 -6.29 14.53 -3.32
N ALA A 310 -7.35 15.15 -3.82
CA ALA A 310 -7.48 16.60 -3.76
C ALA A 310 -8.64 17.02 -2.85
N GLY A 311 -8.34 17.63 -1.71
CA GLY A 311 -9.39 18.22 -0.86
C GLY A 311 -9.85 19.56 -1.41
N LEU A 312 -11.11 19.90 -1.16
CA LEU A 312 -11.67 21.18 -1.59
C LEU A 312 -11.22 22.32 -0.66
N GLY A 313 -10.73 21.99 0.53
CA GLY A 313 -10.43 22.94 1.60
C GLY A 313 -11.67 23.76 1.97
N VAL A 314 -11.44 24.99 2.43
CA VAL A 314 -12.53 25.96 2.74
C VAL A 314 -13.15 26.55 1.46
N ALA A 315 -12.69 26.16 0.27
CA ALA A 315 -13.04 26.80 -0.98
C ALA A 315 -14.32 26.22 -1.61
N ASN A 316 -15.21 27.15 -1.98
CA ASN A 316 -16.51 26.99 -2.61
C ASN A 316 -16.57 25.89 -3.71
N ASN A 317 -17.45 24.89 -3.52
CA ASN A 317 -17.77 23.79 -4.46
C ASN A 317 -18.07 24.25 -5.90
N SER A 318 -18.41 25.53 -6.10
CA SER A 318 -18.79 26.11 -7.38
C SER A 318 -17.67 26.15 -8.44
N ARG A 319 -16.39 25.98 -8.07
CA ARG A 319 -15.25 26.01 -9.01
C ARG A 319 -14.51 24.68 -9.18
N GLU A 320 -14.96 23.61 -8.52
CA GLU A 320 -14.29 22.31 -8.55
C GLU A 320 -14.06 21.80 -9.98
N LYS A 321 -15.11 21.81 -10.81
CA LYS A 321 -15.05 21.36 -12.22
C LYS A 321 -13.97 22.08 -13.03
N LEU A 322 -13.85 23.39 -12.85
CA LEU A 322 -12.84 24.21 -13.55
C LEU A 322 -11.42 23.87 -13.06
N ASN A 323 -11.25 23.60 -11.77
CA ASN A 323 -9.96 23.19 -11.21
C ASN A 323 -9.54 21.83 -11.78
N TRP A 324 -10.44 20.84 -11.82
CA TRP A 324 -10.14 19.53 -12.41
C TRP A 324 -9.86 19.61 -13.91
N SER A 325 -10.57 20.44 -14.67
CA SER A 325 -10.26 20.68 -16.10
C SER A 325 -8.82 21.11 -16.28
N ARG A 326 -8.39 22.14 -15.52
CA ARG A 326 -7.03 22.65 -15.57
C ARG A 326 -5.99 21.64 -15.08
N ILE A 327 -6.33 20.83 -14.07
CA ILE A 327 -5.46 19.75 -13.59
C ILE A 327 -5.26 18.70 -14.70
N PHE A 328 -6.33 18.24 -15.35
CA PHE A 328 -6.24 17.23 -16.42
C PHE A 328 -5.52 17.76 -17.66
N GLU A 329 -5.72 19.03 -18.04
CA GLU A 329 -4.93 19.71 -19.07
C GLU A 329 -3.43 19.75 -18.71
N THR A 330 -3.11 20.05 -17.44
CA THR A 330 -1.73 20.10 -16.96
C THR A 330 -1.08 18.71 -16.96
N ILE A 331 -1.80 17.67 -16.53
CA ILE A 331 -1.31 16.29 -16.54
C ILE A 331 -1.02 15.84 -17.97
N THR A 332 -1.95 16.09 -18.88
CA THR A 332 -1.84 15.69 -20.28
C THR A 332 -0.67 16.40 -20.97
N SER A 333 -0.56 17.72 -20.81
CA SER A 333 0.51 18.49 -21.45
C SER A 333 1.92 18.12 -20.96
N LYS A 334 2.05 17.66 -19.71
CA LYS A 334 3.36 17.33 -19.12
C LYS A 334 3.75 15.84 -19.20
N PHE A 335 2.76 14.93 -19.15
CA PHE A 335 3.02 13.51 -18.89
C PHE A 335 2.34 12.56 -19.89
N SER A 336 1.74 13.05 -20.97
CA SER A 336 1.05 12.21 -21.97
C SER A 336 1.89 11.06 -22.53
N ASN A 337 3.21 11.25 -22.67
CA ASN A 337 4.11 10.25 -23.24
C ASN A 337 4.71 9.27 -22.22
N SER A 338 4.68 9.57 -20.93
CA SER A 338 5.33 8.77 -19.89
C SER A 338 4.37 8.08 -18.93
N LEU A 339 3.17 8.65 -18.74
CA LEU A 339 2.23 8.21 -17.73
C LEU A 339 1.58 6.86 -18.10
N LYS A 340 1.70 5.90 -17.18
CA LYS A 340 1.12 4.55 -17.28
C LYS A 340 0.02 4.31 -16.26
N SER A 341 0.12 4.94 -15.09
CA SER A 341 -0.89 4.85 -14.04
C SER A 341 -1.35 6.24 -13.61
N LEU A 342 -2.67 6.47 -13.62
CA LEU A 342 -3.30 7.67 -13.10
C LEU A 342 -4.36 7.28 -12.08
N ARG A 343 -4.25 7.81 -10.87
CA ARG A 343 -5.27 7.67 -9.82
C ARG A 343 -5.68 9.03 -9.32
N VAL A 344 -6.97 9.30 -9.36
CA VAL A 344 -7.51 10.61 -8.97
C VAL A 344 -8.75 10.41 -8.12
N MET A 345 -8.78 11.07 -6.97
CA MET A 345 -9.96 11.14 -6.11
C MET A 345 -10.04 12.51 -5.41
N PRO A 346 -11.22 13.10 -5.26
CA PRO A 346 -11.42 14.19 -4.31
C PRO A 346 -11.34 13.65 -2.87
N ASP A 347 -10.76 14.40 -1.93
CA ASP A 347 -10.61 13.95 -0.54
C ASP A 347 -11.96 13.95 0.21
N ASP A 348 -12.85 14.87 -0.16
CA ASP A 348 -14.07 15.13 0.58
C ASP A 348 -15.29 14.34 0.10
N VAL A 349 -16.02 13.87 1.11
CA VAL A 349 -17.31 13.20 1.09
C VAL A 349 -18.41 14.17 0.61
N VAL A 350 -18.33 14.68 -0.62
CA VAL A 350 -19.43 15.45 -1.20
C VAL A 350 -20.50 14.50 -1.72
N MET A 351 -21.19 13.83 -0.78
CA MET A 351 -22.42 13.04 -0.99
C MET A 351 -23.60 13.87 -1.53
N HIS A 352 -23.39 15.13 -1.91
CA HIS A 352 -24.45 16.11 -2.21
C HIS A 352 -24.25 16.88 -3.52
N GLN A 353 -23.32 16.48 -4.39
CA GLN A 353 -23.31 17.03 -5.74
C GLN A 353 -24.41 16.41 -6.57
N THR A 354 -25.13 17.26 -7.30
CA THR A 354 -26.07 16.79 -8.31
C THR A 354 -25.28 16.08 -9.41
N PRO A 355 -25.60 14.81 -9.69
CA PRO A 355 -24.90 14.09 -10.75
C PRO A 355 -25.07 14.81 -12.09
N SER A 356 -23.98 14.97 -12.84
CA SER A 356 -23.98 15.60 -14.16
C SER A 356 -23.12 14.80 -15.14
N ASN A 357 -23.13 15.16 -16.42
CA ASN A 357 -22.24 14.58 -17.41
C ASN A 357 -21.40 15.68 -18.06
N ASP A 358 -20.17 15.85 -17.59
CA ASP A 358 -19.24 16.89 -18.06
C ASP A 358 -18.00 16.26 -18.69
N PHE A 359 -18.19 15.43 -19.71
CA PHE A 359 -17.11 14.71 -20.39
C PHE A 359 -15.98 15.62 -20.92
N ARG A 360 -16.28 16.87 -21.27
CA ARG A 360 -15.28 17.86 -21.72
C ARG A 360 -14.16 18.11 -20.69
N ILE A 361 -14.45 17.96 -19.39
CA ILE A 361 -13.44 18.09 -18.34
C ILE A 361 -12.45 16.93 -18.43
N PHE A 362 -12.94 15.73 -18.77
CA PHE A 362 -12.18 14.49 -18.85
C PHE A 362 -11.42 14.34 -20.17
N GLU A 363 -11.95 14.91 -21.25
CA GLU A 363 -11.45 14.79 -22.63
C GLU A 363 -9.93 14.95 -22.80
N PRO A 364 -9.22 15.89 -22.11
CA PRO A 364 -7.76 15.99 -22.21
C PRO A 364 -7.03 14.68 -21.89
N LEU A 365 -7.53 13.86 -20.95
CA LEU A 365 -6.87 12.63 -20.53
C LEU A 365 -6.87 11.54 -21.62
N LEU A 366 -7.69 11.68 -22.67
CA LEU A 366 -7.73 10.74 -23.80
C LEU A 366 -6.43 10.76 -24.62
N ASP A 367 -5.68 11.87 -24.60
CA ASP A 367 -4.41 11.98 -25.30
C ASP A 367 -3.28 11.16 -24.63
N ILE A 368 -3.52 10.61 -23.44
CA ILE A 368 -2.59 9.74 -22.71
C ILE A 368 -2.74 8.29 -23.18
N HIS A 369 -2.31 8.01 -24.41
CA HIS A 369 -2.46 6.68 -25.03
C HIS A 369 -1.62 5.56 -24.36
N GLY A 370 -0.65 5.93 -23.52
CA GLY A 370 0.21 5.02 -22.77
C GLY A 370 -0.44 4.42 -21.51
N LEU A 371 -1.66 4.82 -21.16
CA LEU A 371 -2.28 4.50 -19.88
C LEU A 371 -2.64 3.00 -19.76
N GLU A 372 -2.12 2.36 -18.72
CA GLU A 372 -2.38 0.97 -18.34
C GLU A 372 -3.34 0.86 -17.16
N VAL A 373 -3.28 1.82 -16.22
CA VAL A 373 -4.11 1.87 -15.03
C VAL A 373 -4.74 3.25 -14.89
N ALA A 374 -6.06 3.30 -14.82
CA ALA A 374 -6.81 4.53 -14.57
C ALA A 374 -7.83 4.28 -13.45
N GLU A 375 -7.74 5.03 -12.36
CA GLU A 375 -8.70 4.93 -11.24
C GLU A 375 -9.26 6.30 -10.91
N PHE A 376 -10.56 6.47 -11.10
CA PHE A 376 -11.30 7.68 -10.79
C PHE A 376 -12.35 7.34 -9.73
N ARG A 377 -12.27 7.99 -8.57
CA ARG A 377 -13.22 7.76 -7.48
C ARG A 377 -13.93 9.05 -7.11
N TRP A 378 -15.18 8.91 -6.66
CA TRP A 378 -15.99 9.98 -6.07
C TRP A 378 -16.23 11.22 -6.96
N PHE A 379 -16.20 11.10 -8.29
CA PHE A 379 -16.60 12.18 -9.20
C PHE A 379 -18.08 12.05 -9.63
N ALA A 380 -18.95 12.89 -9.06
CA ALA A 380 -20.38 12.89 -9.38
C ALA A 380 -20.72 13.30 -10.83
N TRP A 381 -19.81 14.01 -11.50
CA TRP A 381 -20.01 14.52 -12.87
C TRP A 381 -19.49 13.57 -13.97
N MET A 382 -18.91 12.42 -13.61
CA MET A 382 -18.46 11.39 -14.56
C MET A 382 -19.57 10.40 -14.93
N LEU A 383 -20.79 10.89 -15.20
CA LEU A 383 -21.91 10.07 -15.70
C LEU A 383 -21.84 9.89 -17.22
N PHE A 384 -20.86 9.12 -17.68
CA PHE A 384 -20.61 8.92 -19.10
C PHE A 384 -21.63 7.98 -19.75
N SER A 385 -21.95 8.28 -21.01
CA SER A 385 -22.77 7.49 -21.93
C SER A 385 -21.94 6.43 -22.67
N ASP A 386 -22.61 5.53 -23.40
CA ASP A 386 -21.94 4.50 -24.19
C ASP A 386 -20.97 5.07 -25.25
N GLU A 387 -21.31 6.22 -25.86
CA GLU A 387 -20.44 6.90 -26.84
C GLU A 387 -19.14 7.42 -26.18
N GLU A 388 -19.27 8.01 -24.99
CA GLU A 388 -18.15 8.57 -24.23
C GLU A 388 -17.23 7.47 -23.71
N TYR A 389 -17.78 6.38 -23.17
CA TYR A 389 -16.99 5.20 -22.84
C TYR A 389 -16.32 4.57 -24.07
N GLY A 390 -16.96 4.64 -25.25
CA GLY A 390 -16.35 4.21 -26.50
C GLY A 390 -15.13 5.03 -26.91
N LYS A 391 -15.17 6.36 -26.69
CA LYS A 391 -14.00 7.24 -26.87
C LYS A 391 -12.88 6.86 -25.90
N ILE A 392 -13.21 6.59 -24.64
CA ILE A 392 -12.24 6.16 -23.62
C ILE A 392 -11.58 4.83 -24.02
N ALA A 393 -12.38 3.83 -24.38
CA ALA A 393 -11.90 2.52 -24.79
C ALA A 393 -10.94 2.61 -26.00
N SER A 394 -11.27 3.47 -26.96
CA SER A 394 -10.46 3.69 -28.17
C SER A 394 -9.15 4.43 -27.88
N ALA A 395 -9.14 5.31 -26.89
CA ALA A 395 -7.96 6.07 -26.49
C ALA A 395 -6.95 5.23 -25.70
N TRP A 396 -7.42 4.31 -24.85
CA TRP A 396 -6.59 3.57 -23.89
C TRP A 396 -6.49 2.08 -24.22
N LEU A 397 -5.95 1.77 -25.40
CA LEU A 397 -5.82 0.39 -25.91
C LEU A 397 -4.92 -0.51 -25.05
N LYS A 398 -4.03 0.07 -24.24
CA LYS A 398 -3.11 -0.64 -23.33
C LYS A 398 -3.68 -0.83 -21.92
N ALA A 399 -4.91 -0.37 -21.67
CA ALA A 399 -5.53 -0.44 -20.36
C ALA A 399 -5.64 -1.89 -19.86
N ARG A 400 -5.18 -2.08 -18.62
CA ARG A 400 -5.25 -3.33 -17.84
C ARG A 400 -6.23 -3.21 -16.69
N LYS A 401 -6.34 -2.01 -16.11
CA LYS A 401 -7.22 -1.72 -14.99
C LYS A 401 -7.91 -0.38 -15.20
N LEU A 402 -9.24 -0.37 -15.27
CA LEU A 402 -10.05 0.85 -15.34
C LEU A 402 -11.06 0.84 -14.20
N GLU A 403 -11.08 1.89 -13.39
CA GLU A 403 -12.09 2.12 -12.37
C GLU A 403 -12.72 3.50 -12.55
N PHE A 404 -14.05 3.54 -12.69
CA PHE A 404 -14.84 4.78 -12.75
C PHE A 404 -15.65 4.98 -11.46
N PRO A 405 -16.19 6.17 -11.20
CA PRO A 405 -17.04 6.39 -10.02
C PRO A 405 -18.37 5.63 -10.08
N SER A 406 -18.85 5.19 -8.92
CA SER A 406 -20.17 4.56 -8.80
C SER A 406 -21.30 5.55 -9.02
N SER A 407 -22.38 5.09 -9.66
CA SER A 407 -23.62 5.84 -9.84
C SER A 407 -24.85 4.95 -9.67
N ASP A 408 -25.87 5.45 -8.98
CA ASP A 408 -27.16 4.77 -8.83
C ASP A 408 -28.04 4.93 -10.08
N MET A 409 -27.72 5.89 -10.96
CA MET A 409 -28.44 6.19 -12.20
C MET A 409 -27.45 6.25 -13.38
N PRO A 410 -26.83 5.11 -13.75
CA PRO A 410 -25.85 5.08 -14.83
C PRO A 410 -26.51 5.36 -16.18
N LYS A 411 -25.79 6.07 -17.07
CA LYS A 411 -26.18 6.26 -18.47
C LYS A 411 -25.62 5.18 -19.40
N ALA A 412 -24.52 4.54 -19.01
CA ALA A 412 -23.96 3.40 -19.71
C ALA A 412 -24.91 2.22 -19.68
N THR A 413 -24.89 1.44 -20.74
CA THR A 413 -25.61 0.17 -20.85
C THR A 413 -24.62 -0.97 -21.07
N LEU A 414 -25.12 -2.16 -21.40
CA LEU A 414 -24.28 -3.28 -21.82
C LEU A 414 -23.38 -2.92 -23.03
N ALA A 415 -23.77 -1.93 -23.85
CA ALA A 415 -22.96 -1.49 -24.99
C ALA A 415 -21.59 -0.95 -24.58
N SER A 416 -21.48 -0.24 -23.45
CA SER A 416 -20.18 0.18 -22.89
C SER A 416 -19.27 -1.01 -22.60
N LEU A 417 -19.82 -2.06 -21.96
CA LEU A 417 -19.08 -3.29 -21.69
C LEU A 417 -18.61 -3.98 -22.98
N GLN A 418 -19.48 -4.07 -23.98
CA GLN A 418 -19.13 -4.61 -25.30
C GLN A 418 -17.98 -3.82 -25.94
N CYS A 419 -18.03 -2.48 -25.86
CA CYS A 419 -17.00 -1.63 -26.43
C CYS A 419 -15.63 -1.86 -25.80
N PHE A 420 -15.55 -1.96 -24.46
CA PHE A 420 -14.32 -2.32 -23.77
C PHE A 420 -13.83 -3.72 -24.14
N GLY A 421 -14.72 -4.71 -24.21
CA GLY A 421 -14.35 -6.07 -24.60
C GLY A 421 -13.85 -6.20 -26.05
N LEU A 422 -14.34 -5.36 -26.96
CA LEU A 422 -13.87 -5.35 -28.36
C LEU A 422 -12.54 -4.62 -28.53
N THR A 423 -12.35 -3.55 -27.76
CA THR A 423 -11.27 -2.58 -27.99
C THR A 423 -10.06 -2.82 -27.06
N CYS A 424 -10.29 -3.00 -25.76
CA CYS A 424 -9.25 -3.05 -24.73
C CYS A 424 -8.82 -4.49 -24.40
N ARG A 425 -8.13 -5.15 -25.34
CA ARG A 425 -7.79 -6.59 -25.25
C ARG A 425 -6.95 -7.02 -24.04
N TYR A 426 -6.25 -6.08 -23.39
CA TYR A 426 -5.40 -6.34 -22.23
C TYR A 426 -6.11 -6.10 -20.89
N LEU A 427 -7.38 -5.70 -20.91
CA LEU A 427 -8.14 -5.33 -19.72
C LEU A 427 -8.38 -6.56 -18.83
N ARG A 428 -7.95 -6.48 -17.57
CA ARG A 428 -8.08 -7.53 -16.54
C ARG A 428 -9.06 -7.15 -15.45
N HIS A 429 -9.17 -5.86 -15.14
CA HIS A 429 -10.08 -5.33 -14.14
C HIS A 429 -10.85 -4.14 -14.70
N LEU A 430 -12.18 -4.18 -14.57
CA LEU A 430 -13.07 -3.10 -14.95
C LEU A 430 -14.07 -2.83 -13.82
N ALA A 431 -14.08 -1.60 -13.30
CA ALA A 431 -15.11 -1.12 -12.39
C ALA A 431 -15.96 -0.03 -13.06
N ILE A 432 -17.23 -0.31 -13.30
CA ILE A 432 -18.15 0.56 -14.05
C ILE A 432 -19.60 0.35 -13.59
N SER A 433 -20.33 1.46 -13.45
CA SER A 433 -21.78 1.43 -13.26
C SER A 433 -22.50 1.48 -14.61
N PHE A 434 -23.41 0.54 -14.88
CA PHE A 434 -24.21 0.48 -16.11
C PHE A 434 -25.64 -0.03 -15.84
N ASP A 435 -26.59 0.30 -16.71
CA ASP A 435 -27.97 -0.16 -16.60
C ASP A 435 -28.14 -1.57 -17.19
N ALA A 436 -28.34 -2.55 -16.31
CA ALA A 436 -28.59 -3.96 -16.65
C ALA A 436 -30.07 -4.35 -16.48
N ARG A 437 -31.00 -3.40 -16.39
CA ARG A 437 -32.44 -3.71 -16.25
C ARG A 437 -33.08 -4.18 -17.56
N ASN A 438 -32.59 -3.68 -18.69
CA ASN A 438 -33.13 -3.93 -20.02
C ASN A 438 -32.08 -4.59 -20.93
N LEU A 439 -31.73 -5.84 -20.63
CA LEU A 439 -30.78 -6.61 -21.44
C LEU A 439 -31.48 -7.15 -22.71
N PRO A 440 -30.82 -7.08 -23.89
CA PRO A 440 -31.40 -7.60 -25.12
C PRO A 440 -31.55 -9.14 -25.09
N PRO A 441 -32.44 -9.71 -25.90
CA PRO A 441 -32.50 -11.17 -26.07
C PRO A 441 -31.19 -11.71 -26.66
N ILE A 442 -30.69 -12.83 -26.14
CA ILE A 442 -29.41 -13.42 -26.59
C ILE A 442 -29.53 -14.06 -27.99
N ASP A 443 -30.73 -14.49 -28.37
CA ASP A 443 -30.97 -15.22 -29.61
C ASP A 443 -30.98 -14.29 -30.84
N THR A 444 -31.06 -12.98 -30.63
CA THR A 444 -30.92 -11.98 -31.69
C THR A 444 -29.45 -11.61 -31.85
N VAL A 445 -28.72 -12.33 -32.72
CA VAL A 445 -27.50 -12.07 -33.55
C VAL A 445 -26.47 -10.96 -33.18
N THR A 446 -26.73 -9.99 -32.30
CA THR A 446 -25.90 -8.79 -32.08
C THR A 446 -24.84 -8.90 -30.98
N LEU A 447 -24.86 -9.93 -30.14
CA LEU A 447 -23.86 -10.09 -29.07
C LEU A 447 -22.67 -10.93 -29.53
N PRO A 448 -21.46 -10.36 -29.68
CA PRO A 448 -20.29 -11.13 -30.02
C PRO A 448 -19.92 -12.07 -28.87
N SER A 449 -19.54 -13.31 -29.20
CA SER A 449 -18.87 -14.20 -28.25
C SER A 449 -17.39 -13.83 -28.25
N LEU A 450 -16.93 -13.17 -27.20
CA LEU A 450 -15.55 -12.68 -27.12
C LEU A 450 -14.69 -13.66 -26.31
N SER A 451 -13.44 -13.85 -26.70
CA SER A 451 -12.44 -14.59 -25.92
C SER A 451 -11.63 -13.64 -25.04
N HIS A 452 -12.33 -12.75 -24.32
CA HIS A 452 -11.68 -11.68 -23.57
C HIS A 452 -11.10 -12.18 -22.24
N ALA A 453 -9.94 -11.63 -21.84
CA ALA A 453 -9.18 -12.03 -20.67
C ALA A 453 -9.55 -11.26 -19.39
N LEU A 454 -10.75 -10.68 -19.33
CA LEU A 454 -11.20 -9.91 -18.15
C LEU A 454 -11.38 -10.89 -16.98
N GLU A 455 -10.79 -10.57 -15.83
CA GLU A 455 -10.77 -11.43 -14.64
C GLU A 455 -11.76 -10.90 -13.59
N THR A 456 -11.73 -9.59 -13.35
CA THR A 456 -12.57 -8.94 -12.35
C THR A 456 -13.48 -7.92 -12.99
N LEU A 457 -14.78 -8.04 -12.75
CA LEU A 457 -15.80 -7.05 -13.10
C LEU A 457 -16.43 -6.52 -11.82
N ASP A 458 -16.13 -5.28 -11.47
CA ASP A 458 -16.83 -4.57 -10.39
C ASP A 458 -18.00 -3.79 -10.99
N VAL A 459 -19.20 -4.31 -10.76
CA VAL A 459 -20.45 -3.71 -11.26
C VAL A 459 -20.93 -2.57 -10.35
N GLN A 460 -20.23 -2.28 -9.27
CA GLN A 460 -20.52 -1.17 -8.35
C GLN A 460 -21.98 -1.21 -7.88
N ARG A 461 -22.77 -0.19 -8.18
CA ARG A 461 -24.20 -0.09 -7.86
C ARG A 461 -25.11 -0.24 -9.09
N SER A 462 -24.65 -0.98 -10.10
CA SER A 462 -25.40 -1.21 -11.35
C SER A 462 -26.77 -1.82 -11.09
N PRO A 463 -27.89 -1.21 -11.55
CA PRO A 463 -29.21 -1.78 -11.39
C PRO A 463 -29.41 -2.98 -12.32
N ILE A 464 -30.00 -4.07 -11.81
CA ILE A 464 -30.25 -5.32 -12.54
C ILE A 464 -31.68 -5.80 -12.29
N LYS A 465 -32.30 -6.42 -13.32
CA LYS A 465 -33.64 -7.02 -13.22
C LYS A 465 -33.63 -8.55 -13.27
N SER A 466 -32.61 -9.16 -13.87
CA SER A 466 -32.48 -10.62 -13.97
C SER A 466 -31.02 -11.04 -13.93
N GLU A 467 -30.65 -11.74 -12.87
CA GLU A 467 -29.35 -12.36 -12.62
C GLU A 467 -28.98 -13.35 -13.73
N ARG A 468 -29.94 -14.17 -14.18
CA ARG A 468 -29.71 -15.15 -15.26
C ARG A 468 -29.39 -14.50 -16.60
N ALA A 469 -30.13 -13.44 -16.94
CA ALA A 469 -29.88 -12.71 -18.18
C ALA A 469 -28.50 -12.05 -18.13
N ALA A 470 -28.16 -11.35 -17.03
CA ALA A 470 -26.87 -10.69 -16.89
C ALA A 470 -25.70 -11.69 -16.92
N ALA A 471 -25.80 -12.80 -16.19
CA ALA A 471 -24.77 -13.84 -16.17
C ALA A 471 -24.49 -14.38 -17.59
N ARG A 472 -25.52 -14.68 -18.38
CA ARG A 472 -25.33 -15.15 -19.76
C ARG A 472 -24.69 -14.09 -20.67
N HIS A 473 -25.05 -12.81 -20.51
CA HIS A 473 -24.45 -11.72 -21.29
C HIS A 473 -22.97 -11.50 -20.93
N ILE A 474 -22.66 -11.48 -19.64
CA ILE A 474 -21.29 -11.34 -19.14
C ILE A 474 -20.46 -12.55 -19.55
N ASP A 475 -20.97 -13.77 -19.43
CA ASP A 475 -20.26 -14.99 -19.81
C ASP A 475 -19.87 -15.00 -21.30
N ARG A 476 -20.74 -14.44 -22.16
CA ARG A 476 -20.53 -14.35 -23.60
C ARG A 476 -19.52 -13.27 -23.99
N LEU A 477 -19.50 -12.14 -23.27
CA LEU A 477 -18.55 -11.05 -23.52
C LEU A 477 -17.20 -11.26 -22.82
N PHE A 478 -17.21 -11.89 -21.66
CA PHE A 478 -16.06 -12.01 -20.77
C PHE A 478 -16.03 -13.40 -20.14
N PRO A 479 -15.75 -14.44 -20.94
CA PRO A 479 -15.77 -15.83 -20.48
C PRO A 479 -14.75 -16.12 -19.37
N SER A 480 -13.77 -15.24 -19.16
CA SER A 480 -12.70 -15.40 -18.17
C SER A 480 -13.06 -14.83 -16.79
N VAL A 481 -14.14 -14.04 -16.64
CA VAL A 481 -14.46 -13.32 -15.38
C VAL A 481 -14.69 -14.28 -14.22
N THR A 482 -13.81 -14.23 -13.22
CA THR A 482 -13.88 -15.05 -11.99
C THR A 482 -14.59 -14.31 -10.87
N ASP A 483 -14.37 -13.00 -10.78
CA ASP A 483 -14.79 -12.20 -9.64
C ASP A 483 -15.75 -11.10 -10.10
N VAL A 484 -17.00 -11.17 -9.63
CA VAL A 484 -18.00 -10.12 -9.80
C VAL A 484 -18.15 -9.40 -8.47
N LEU A 485 -17.71 -8.14 -8.41
CA LEU A 485 -17.79 -7.31 -7.21
C LEU A 485 -18.98 -6.34 -7.33
N SER A 486 -19.60 -6.01 -6.19
CA SER A 486 -20.69 -5.03 -6.11
C SER A 486 -20.62 -4.22 -4.81
N GLY A 487 -21.08 -2.97 -4.80
CA GLY A 487 -20.98 -2.07 -3.65
C GLY A 487 -22.16 -2.19 -2.67
N SER A 488 -21.93 -2.59 -1.40
CA SER A 488 -22.86 -2.76 -0.24
C SER A 488 -24.35 -2.38 -0.41
N LEU A 489 -25.39 -3.08 0.06
CA LEU A 489 -25.66 -4.40 0.67
C LEU A 489 -27.13 -4.82 0.39
N SER A 490 -27.99 -3.94 -0.17
CA SER A 490 -29.44 -4.18 -0.31
C SER A 490 -29.91 -4.46 -1.75
N SER A 491 -29.19 -4.01 -2.78
CA SER A 491 -29.44 -4.33 -4.21
C SER A 491 -28.48 -5.39 -4.77
N ASN A 492 -27.57 -5.92 -3.95
CA ASN A 492 -26.41 -6.70 -4.41
C ASN A 492 -26.55 -8.21 -4.41
N MET A 493 -27.60 -8.77 -3.82
CA MET A 493 -27.77 -10.23 -3.82
C MET A 493 -27.85 -10.79 -5.25
N MET A 494 -28.54 -10.09 -6.15
CA MET A 494 -28.64 -10.52 -7.55
C MET A 494 -27.29 -10.56 -8.26
N TRP A 495 -26.35 -9.66 -7.92
CA TRP A 495 -25.01 -9.66 -8.51
C TRP A 495 -24.10 -10.73 -7.90
N HIS A 496 -24.32 -11.09 -6.63
CA HIS A 496 -23.72 -12.30 -6.06
C HIS A 496 -24.20 -13.55 -6.80
N ASP A 497 -25.51 -13.67 -7.04
CA ASP A 497 -26.08 -14.79 -7.81
C ASP A 497 -25.54 -14.85 -9.25
N VAL A 498 -25.27 -13.69 -9.88
CA VAL A 498 -24.58 -13.62 -11.18
C VAL A 498 -23.19 -14.27 -11.10
N GLY A 499 -22.41 -13.96 -10.07
CA GLY A 499 -21.09 -14.56 -9.85
C GLY A 499 -21.16 -16.08 -9.74
N ASP A 500 -22.11 -16.59 -8.94
CA ASP A 500 -22.34 -18.02 -8.79
C ASP A 500 -22.75 -18.66 -10.12
N LEU A 501 -23.66 -18.04 -10.88
CA LEU A 501 -24.09 -18.53 -12.20
C LEU A 501 -22.95 -18.54 -13.23
N LEU A 502 -22.04 -17.56 -13.21
CA LEU A 502 -20.88 -17.54 -14.09
C LEU A 502 -19.96 -18.73 -13.84
N SER A 503 -19.79 -19.14 -12.58
CA SER A 503 -19.00 -20.33 -12.24
C SER A 503 -19.60 -21.61 -12.87
N VAL A 504 -20.93 -21.73 -12.83
CA VAL A 504 -21.67 -22.84 -13.43
C VAL A 504 -21.56 -22.80 -14.96
N LEU A 505 -21.78 -21.65 -15.60
CA LEU A 505 -21.67 -21.50 -17.05
C LEU A 505 -20.26 -21.82 -17.55
N LYS A 506 -19.22 -21.44 -16.81
CA LYS A 506 -17.84 -21.83 -17.09
C LYS A 506 -17.64 -23.34 -17.05
N ALA A 507 -18.16 -24.01 -16.02
CA ALA A 507 -18.08 -25.46 -15.89
C ALA A 507 -18.79 -26.17 -17.05
N VAL A 508 -20.01 -25.73 -17.40
CA VAL A 508 -20.78 -26.28 -18.52
C VAL A 508 -20.01 -26.17 -19.84
N ARG A 509 -19.39 -25.01 -20.13
CA ARG A 509 -18.58 -24.84 -21.34
C ARG A 509 -17.31 -25.70 -21.33
N ALA A 510 -16.70 -25.91 -20.17
CA ALA A 510 -15.54 -26.78 -20.05
C ALA A 510 -15.93 -28.25 -20.36
N ASP A 511 -17.08 -28.70 -19.86
CA ASP A 511 -17.65 -30.01 -20.15
C ASP A 511 -18.04 -30.17 -21.63
N GLU A 512 -18.67 -29.16 -22.23
CA GLU A 512 -18.98 -29.15 -23.66
C GLU A 512 -17.72 -29.25 -24.53
N ARG A 513 -16.69 -28.44 -24.24
CA ARG A 513 -15.40 -28.52 -24.94
C ARG A 513 -14.70 -29.86 -24.75
N ALA A 514 -14.83 -30.48 -23.57
CA ALA A 514 -14.28 -31.80 -23.32
C ALA A 514 -15.01 -32.87 -24.16
N ARG A 515 -16.34 -32.78 -24.31
CA ARG A 515 -17.13 -33.68 -25.16
C ARG A 515 -16.78 -33.51 -26.64
N ASP A 516 -16.63 -32.28 -27.13
CA ASP A 516 -16.29 -32.00 -28.52
C ASP A 516 -14.81 -32.31 -28.85
N GLY A 517 -13.92 -32.22 -27.86
CA GLY A 517 -12.52 -32.64 -27.99
C GLY A 517 -12.34 -34.17 -28.09
N VAL A 518 -13.31 -34.95 -27.59
CA VAL A 518 -13.31 -36.42 -27.67
C VAL A 518 -13.74 -36.91 -29.05
N THR A 519 -14.52 -36.14 -29.81
CA THR A 519 -15.00 -36.51 -31.16
C THR A 519 -14.03 -36.19 -32.29
N SER A 520 -12.88 -35.56 -32.01
CA SER A 520 -11.90 -35.09 -33.03
C SER A 520 -10.56 -35.84 -33.06
N ARG A 521 -10.43 -36.98 -32.39
CA ARG A 521 -9.31 -37.91 -32.60
C ARG A 521 -9.74 -39.08 -33.48
N PRO A 522 -9.26 -39.18 -34.74
CA PRO A 522 -9.40 -40.42 -35.52
C PRO A 522 -8.58 -41.56 -34.90
#